data_AF-A0A2V7WUH0-F1
#
_entry.id   AF-A0A2V7WUH0-F1
#
_cell.length_a   1.000
_cell.length_b   1.000
_cell.length_c   1.000
_cell.angle_alpha   90.00
_cell.angle_beta   90.00
_cell.angle_gamma   90.00
#
_symmetry.space_group_name_H-M   'P 1'
#
loop_
_entity.id
_entity.type
_entity.pdbx_description
1 polymer ?
#
loop_
_entity_poly.entity_id
_entity_poly.type
_entity_poly.pdbx_seq_one_letter_code
_entity_poly.pdbx_strand_id
1 'polypeptide(L)'
;MSDRLLGLLLFLPVPIVLFLFTRAPLGIAWSLALGVALMLSHRLYARPFALARSARRCLWCGSATVEGPAFDVEEPFGTTRWGACGEPHADRARRFLEWAARHRRFLQVGILGTLAAFLVAGAVIASGRMSATRYPDAVNAFRLAIAVTVLPLGFLATRGRAADTPLRSPFPVHIQALIGTCAVSWLFRLVGLAWLVLAILHFALPSSPR
;
A
#
# COMPACT_ATOMS: atom_id res chain seq x y z
N MET A 1 -0.82 -1.76 -24.88
CA MET A 1 -1.85 -1.12 -24.03
C MET A 1 -2.58 -2.11 -23.11
N SER A 2 -2.85 -3.35 -23.55
CA SER A 2 -3.57 -4.38 -22.76
C SER A 2 -2.99 -4.61 -21.35
N ASP A 3 -1.67 -4.80 -21.21
CA ASP A 3 -1.05 -5.10 -19.90
C ASP A 3 -1.19 -3.99 -18.84
N ARG A 4 -1.25 -2.72 -19.27
CA ARG A 4 -1.42 -1.59 -18.34
C ARG A 4 -2.84 -1.54 -17.79
N LEU A 5 -3.83 -1.79 -18.66
CA LEU A 5 -5.23 -1.91 -18.26
C LEU A 5 -5.43 -3.09 -17.31
N LEU A 6 -4.86 -4.26 -17.64
CA LEU A 6 -4.90 -5.42 -16.76
C LEU A 6 -4.23 -5.14 -15.41
N GLY A 7 -3.07 -4.46 -15.40
CA GLY A 7 -2.41 -4.05 -14.16
C GLY A 7 -3.28 -3.13 -13.30
N LEU A 8 -3.98 -2.17 -13.90
CA LEU A 8 -4.92 -1.28 -13.20
C LEU A 8 -6.15 -2.04 -12.67
N LEU A 9 -6.73 -2.94 -13.47
CA LEU A 9 -7.84 -3.79 -13.04
C LEU A 9 -7.45 -4.68 -11.86
N LEU A 10 -6.25 -5.26 -11.90
CA LEU A 10 -5.70 -6.04 -10.80
C LEU A 10 -5.32 -5.19 -9.59
N PHE A 11 -5.19 -3.88 -9.73
CA PHE A 11 -4.97 -2.96 -8.60
C PHE A 11 -6.29 -2.54 -7.93
N LEU A 12 -7.42 -2.60 -8.65
CA LEU A 12 -8.75 -2.19 -8.18
C LEU A 12 -9.21 -2.81 -6.83
N PRO A 13 -8.83 -4.05 -6.46
CA PRO A 13 -9.15 -4.59 -5.15
C PRO A 13 -8.64 -3.72 -3.98
N VAL A 14 -7.53 -3.00 -4.14
CA VAL A 14 -6.99 -2.12 -3.10
C VAL A 14 -7.98 -0.99 -2.73
N PRO A 15 -8.41 -0.10 -3.66
CA PRO A 15 -9.40 0.92 -3.34
C PRO A 15 -10.75 0.36 -2.94
N ILE A 16 -11.17 -0.81 -3.46
CA ILE A 16 -12.41 -1.48 -3.03
C ILE A 16 -12.34 -1.86 -1.55
N VAL A 17 -11.24 -2.50 -1.12
CA VAL A 17 -11.04 -2.88 0.29
C VAL A 17 -11.03 -1.64 1.18
N LEU A 18 -10.34 -0.57 0.78
CA LEU A 18 -10.34 0.69 1.53
C LEU A 18 -11.75 1.31 1.62
N PHE A 19 -12.55 1.22 0.56
CA PHE A 19 -13.93 1.67 0.58
C PHE A 19 -14.78 0.83 1.54
N LEU A 20 -14.69 -0.50 1.47
CA LEU A 20 -15.39 -1.41 2.38
C LEU A 20 -15.03 -1.13 3.84
N PHE A 21 -13.75 -0.99 4.14
CA PHE A 21 -13.28 -0.71 5.51
C PHE A 21 -13.69 0.69 5.98
N THR A 22 -13.57 1.73 5.16
CA THR A 22 -13.79 3.09 5.66
C THR A 22 -15.23 3.57 5.56
N ARG A 23 -16.08 2.94 4.75
CA ARG A 23 -17.50 3.31 4.60
C ARG A 23 -18.47 2.27 5.15
N ALA A 24 -18.04 1.02 5.29
CA ALA A 24 -18.85 -0.11 5.76
C ALA A 24 -20.27 -0.17 5.11
N PRO A 25 -20.39 -0.14 3.77
CA PRO A 25 -21.68 0.00 3.08
C PRO A 25 -22.64 -1.17 3.33
N LEU A 26 -22.13 -2.34 3.73
CA LEU A 26 -22.90 -3.55 4.01
C LEU A 26 -23.06 -3.79 5.53
N GLY A 27 -22.78 -2.77 6.35
CA GLY A 27 -22.54 -2.90 7.79
C GLY A 27 -21.10 -3.32 8.10
N ILE A 28 -20.67 -3.12 9.35
CA ILE A 28 -19.26 -3.28 9.76
C ILE A 28 -18.80 -4.72 9.56
N ALA A 29 -19.51 -5.70 10.12
CA ALA A 29 -19.12 -7.11 10.07
C ALA A 29 -18.91 -7.62 8.63
N TRP A 30 -19.90 -7.45 7.76
CA TRP A 30 -19.83 -7.92 6.37
C TRP A 30 -18.78 -7.17 5.54
N SER A 31 -18.64 -5.86 5.73
CA SER A 31 -17.65 -5.08 5.00
C SER A 31 -16.22 -5.46 5.40
N LEU A 32 -15.97 -5.72 6.69
CA LEU A 32 -14.68 -6.21 7.16
C LEU A 32 -14.40 -7.62 6.63
N ALA A 33 -15.34 -8.54 6.75
CA ALA A 33 -15.19 -9.92 6.29
C ALA A 33 -14.90 -9.97 4.77
N LEU A 34 -15.68 -9.25 3.97
CA LEU A 34 -15.48 -9.18 2.52
C LEU A 34 -14.16 -8.51 2.16
N GLY A 35 -13.80 -7.42 2.84
CA GLY A 35 -12.52 -6.75 2.60
C GLY A 35 -11.32 -7.66 2.90
N VAL A 36 -11.35 -8.41 4.00
CA VAL A 36 -10.32 -9.41 4.34
C VAL A 36 -10.27 -10.52 3.29
N ALA A 37 -11.41 -11.06 2.88
CA ALA A 37 -11.48 -12.10 1.85
C ALA A 37 -10.91 -11.61 0.50
N LEU A 38 -11.19 -10.36 0.12
CA LEU A 38 -10.62 -9.73 -1.08
C LEU A 38 -9.11 -9.56 -0.95
N MET A 39 -8.59 -9.11 0.19
CA MET A 39 -7.14 -8.99 0.41
C MET A 39 -6.41 -10.33 0.28
N LEU A 40 -6.96 -11.39 0.89
CA LEU A 40 -6.37 -12.73 0.86
C LEU A 40 -6.39 -13.32 -0.55
N SER A 41 -7.52 -13.23 -1.24
CA SER A 41 -7.67 -13.76 -2.60
C SER A 41 -6.87 -12.97 -3.63
N HIS A 42 -6.79 -11.64 -3.50
CA HIS A 42 -6.01 -10.76 -4.37
C HIS A 42 -4.57 -11.21 -4.52
N ARG A 43 -3.94 -11.56 -3.41
CA ARG A 43 -2.56 -12.02 -3.38
C ARG A 43 -2.33 -13.27 -4.23
N LEU A 44 -3.31 -14.16 -4.34
CA LEU A 44 -3.18 -15.44 -5.04
C LEU A 44 -3.06 -15.25 -6.56
N TYR A 45 -3.72 -14.25 -7.14
CA TYR A 45 -3.67 -14.00 -8.58
C TYR A 45 -2.77 -12.82 -8.97
N ALA A 46 -2.67 -11.78 -8.13
CA ALA A 46 -1.90 -10.58 -8.45
C ALA A 46 -0.39 -10.84 -8.44
N ARG A 47 0.10 -11.67 -7.50
CA ARG A 47 1.52 -11.99 -7.41
C ARG A 47 2.01 -12.80 -8.62
N PRO A 48 1.39 -13.94 -9.00
CA PRO A 48 1.80 -14.65 -10.21
C PRO A 48 1.75 -13.79 -11.47
N PHE A 49 0.70 -12.97 -11.62
CA PHE A 49 0.58 -12.04 -12.74
C PHE A 49 1.75 -11.06 -12.82
N ALA A 50 2.14 -10.46 -11.69
CA ALA A 50 3.25 -9.53 -11.61
C ALA A 50 4.59 -10.21 -11.91
N LEU A 51 4.83 -11.40 -11.35
CA LEU A 51 6.06 -12.16 -11.56
C LEU A 51 6.23 -12.59 -13.02
N ALA A 52 5.15 -13.05 -13.68
CA ALA A 52 5.15 -13.42 -15.10
C ALA A 52 5.48 -12.24 -16.05
N ARG A 53 5.41 -11.01 -15.53
CA ARG A 53 5.70 -9.75 -16.26
C ARG A 53 6.89 -8.99 -15.69
N SER A 54 7.57 -9.51 -14.68
CA SER A 54 8.65 -8.83 -13.96
C SER A 54 9.82 -8.41 -14.86
N ALA A 55 10.15 -9.24 -15.85
CA ALA A 55 11.17 -8.95 -16.86
C ALA A 55 10.67 -8.06 -18.02
N ARG A 56 9.34 -7.96 -18.22
CA ARG A 56 8.71 -7.29 -19.36
C ARG A 56 8.07 -5.95 -19.02
N ARG A 57 8.16 -5.52 -17.77
CA ARG A 57 7.61 -4.25 -17.28
C ARG A 57 8.60 -3.55 -16.39
N CYS A 58 8.66 -2.23 -16.54
CA CYS A 58 9.44 -1.36 -15.69
C CYS A 58 8.79 -1.24 -14.31
N LEU A 59 9.49 -1.66 -13.24
CA LEU A 59 8.98 -1.56 -11.86
C LEU A 59 8.73 -0.10 -11.44
N TRP A 60 9.44 0.87 -12.00
CA TRP A 60 9.28 2.29 -11.68
C TRP A 60 8.01 2.90 -12.31
N CYS A 61 7.90 2.91 -13.63
CA CYS A 61 6.80 3.59 -14.35
C CYS A 61 5.64 2.66 -14.74
N GLY A 62 5.80 1.34 -14.63
CA GLY A 62 4.79 0.35 -15.01
C GLY A 62 4.63 0.13 -16.52
N SER A 63 5.38 0.85 -17.37
CA SER A 63 5.38 0.65 -18.82
C SER A 63 5.99 -0.68 -19.22
N ALA A 64 5.59 -1.20 -20.38
CA ALA A 64 6.24 -2.35 -20.99
C ALA A 64 7.72 -2.02 -21.27
N THR A 65 8.60 -3.00 -21.08
CA THR A 65 10.03 -2.89 -21.35
C THR A 65 10.51 -4.21 -21.93
N VAL A 66 11.33 -4.16 -22.97
CA VAL A 66 11.96 -5.34 -23.57
C VAL A 66 13.45 -5.37 -23.25
N GLU A 67 14.05 -4.18 -23.18
CA GLU A 67 15.46 -3.96 -22.85
C GLU A 67 15.58 -3.05 -21.63
N GLY A 68 16.75 -3.09 -20.98
CA GLY A 68 17.10 -2.22 -19.87
C GLY A 68 17.67 -2.98 -18.67
N PRO A 69 18.14 -2.24 -17.66
CA PRO A 69 18.73 -2.84 -16.46
C PRO A 69 17.69 -3.65 -15.70
N ALA A 70 18.14 -4.78 -15.16
CA ALA A 70 17.40 -5.60 -14.22
C ALA A 70 18.12 -5.62 -12.87
N PHE A 71 17.37 -5.82 -11.80
CA PHE A 71 17.92 -5.92 -10.45
C PHE A 71 17.12 -6.92 -9.62
N ASP A 72 17.80 -7.54 -8.67
CA ASP A 72 17.22 -8.54 -7.79
C ASP A 72 16.73 -7.87 -6.49
N VAL A 73 15.59 -8.34 -6.00
CA VAL A 73 14.95 -7.88 -4.77
C VAL A 73 14.71 -9.08 -3.88
N GLU A 74 15.23 -9.04 -2.67
CA GLU A 74 14.92 -10.01 -1.62
C GLU A 74 13.52 -9.70 -1.06
N GLU A 75 12.55 -10.55 -1.39
CA GLU A 75 11.20 -10.53 -0.84
C GLU A 75 11.02 -11.62 0.24
N PRO A 76 10.00 -11.53 1.12
CA PRO A 76 9.78 -12.54 2.16
C PRO A 76 9.60 -13.99 1.68
N PHE A 77 9.33 -14.20 0.39
CA PHE A 77 9.06 -15.51 -0.21
C PHE A 77 10.07 -15.85 -1.32
N GLY A 78 11.29 -15.33 -1.21
CA GLY A 78 12.38 -15.57 -2.15
C GLY A 78 12.80 -14.32 -2.91
N THR A 79 13.94 -14.42 -3.58
CA THR A 79 14.50 -13.35 -4.42
C THR A 79 13.77 -13.29 -5.76
N THR A 80 13.40 -12.09 -6.18
CA THR A 80 12.72 -11.83 -7.46
C THR A 80 13.48 -10.81 -8.28
N ARG A 81 13.46 -10.98 -9.60
CA ARG A 81 14.18 -10.12 -10.54
C ARG A 81 13.22 -9.17 -11.25
N TRP A 82 13.51 -7.87 -11.24
CA TRP A 82 12.64 -6.83 -11.81
C TRP A 82 13.37 -6.00 -12.86
N GLY A 83 12.68 -5.68 -13.95
CA GLY A 83 13.19 -4.82 -15.01
C GLY A 83 12.90 -3.33 -14.79
N ALA A 84 13.70 -2.49 -15.44
CA ALA A 84 13.45 -1.07 -15.64
C ALA A 84 13.74 -0.69 -17.10
N CYS A 85 13.04 0.32 -17.63
CA CYS A 85 13.24 0.77 -19.00
C CYS A 85 14.50 1.62 -19.22
N GLY A 86 15.37 1.73 -18.22
CA GLY A 86 16.62 2.49 -18.27
C GLY A 86 17.22 2.75 -16.89
N GLU A 87 18.50 3.12 -16.85
CA GLU A 87 19.25 3.39 -15.62
C GLU A 87 18.56 4.39 -14.68
N PRO A 88 18.01 5.53 -15.16
CA PRO A 88 17.33 6.48 -14.26
C PRO A 88 16.13 5.88 -13.54
N HIS A 89 15.43 4.93 -14.15
CA HIS A 89 14.28 4.26 -13.55
C HIS A 89 14.70 3.13 -12.62
N ALA A 90 15.75 2.38 -12.96
CA ALA A 90 16.34 1.42 -12.04
C ALA A 90 16.80 2.12 -10.76
N ASP A 91 17.60 3.18 -10.88
CA ASP A 91 18.14 3.95 -9.77
C ASP A 91 17.03 4.55 -8.87
N ARG A 92 15.94 5.11 -9.44
CA ARG A 92 14.78 5.54 -8.64
C ARG A 92 14.08 4.40 -7.91
N ALA A 93 13.92 3.24 -8.56
CA ALA A 93 13.31 2.08 -7.93
C ALA A 93 14.20 1.52 -6.79
N ARG A 94 15.52 1.45 -7.00
CA ARG A 94 16.49 1.03 -5.97
C ARG A 94 16.42 1.94 -4.75
N ARG A 95 16.53 3.26 -4.94
CA ARG A 95 16.39 4.24 -3.84
C ARG A 95 15.10 4.07 -3.05
N PHE A 96 13.98 3.90 -3.76
CA PHE A 96 12.68 3.70 -3.11
C PHE A 96 12.69 2.44 -2.23
N LEU A 97 13.15 1.31 -2.78
CA LEU A 97 13.21 0.03 -2.08
C LEU A 97 14.20 0.07 -0.91
N GLU A 98 15.35 0.71 -1.06
CA GLU A 98 16.32 0.87 0.02
C GLU A 98 15.80 1.75 1.16
N TRP A 99 15.11 2.85 0.83
CA TRP A 99 14.48 3.67 1.84
C TRP A 99 13.44 2.83 2.62
N ALA A 100 12.64 2.04 1.90
CA ALA A 100 11.68 1.14 2.53
C ALA A 100 12.36 0.08 3.40
N ALA A 101 13.47 -0.50 2.93
CA ALA A 101 14.28 -1.47 3.66
C ALA A 101 14.80 -0.90 4.99
N ARG A 102 15.36 0.32 4.94
CA ARG A 102 15.91 1.02 6.11
C ARG A 102 14.82 1.31 7.15
N HIS A 103 13.60 1.60 6.71
CA HIS A 103 12.46 1.91 7.57
C HIS A 103 11.49 0.74 7.71
N ARG A 104 11.94 -0.50 7.49
CA ARG A 104 11.06 -1.69 7.45
C ARG A 104 10.14 -1.82 8.66
N ARG A 105 10.67 -1.62 9.87
CA ARG A 105 9.90 -1.79 11.12
C ARG A 105 8.81 -0.74 11.23
N PHE A 106 9.15 0.51 10.92
CA PHE A 106 8.20 1.61 10.89
C PHE A 106 7.07 1.34 9.89
N LEU A 107 7.40 0.90 8.67
CA LEU A 107 6.41 0.59 7.64
C LEU A 107 5.55 -0.63 7.98
N GLN A 108 6.14 -1.68 8.54
CA GLN A 108 5.41 -2.89 8.94
C GLN A 108 4.43 -2.60 10.09
N VAL A 109 4.89 -1.92 11.14
CA VAL A 109 4.03 -1.54 12.26
C VAL A 109 2.95 -0.55 11.80
N GLY A 110 3.34 0.47 11.04
CA GLY A 110 2.43 1.53 10.59
C GLY A 110 1.38 1.05 9.58
N ILE A 111 1.67 0.06 8.74
CA ILE A 111 0.71 -0.50 7.77
C ILE A 111 -0.01 -1.71 8.36
N LEU A 112 0.71 -2.79 8.67
CA LEU A 112 0.12 -4.05 9.11
C LEU A 112 -0.40 -3.97 10.55
N GLY A 113 0.36 -3.34 11.44
CA GLY A 113 -0.06 -3.15 12.83
C GLY A 113 -1.33 -2.31 12.93
N THR A 114 -1.36 -1.17 12.23
CA THR A 114 -2.57 -0.31 12.16
C THR A 114 -3.77 -1.04 11.55
N LEU A 115 -3.57 -1.79 10.46
CA LEU A 115 -4.65 -2.59 9.87
C LEU A 115 -5.19 -3.63 10.87
N ALA A 116 -4.31 -4.39 11.52
CA ALA A 116 -4.72 -5.38 12.51
C ALA A 116 -5.51 -4.74 13.67
N ALA A 117 -5.00 -3.62 14.21
CA ALA A 117 -5.69 -2.86 15.25
C ALA A 117 -7.07 -2.37 14.80
N PHE A 118 -7.18 -1.85 13.56
CA PHE A 118 -8.45 -1.43 12.98
C PHE A 118 -9.44 -2.59 12.83
N LEU A 119 -9.00 -3.76 12.35
CA LEU A 119 -9.84 -4.94 12.20
C LEU A 119 -10.37 -5.44 13.56
N VAL A 120 -9.51 -5.46 14.58
CA VAL A 120 -9.90 -5.83 15.94
C VAL A 120 -10.91 -4.83 16.50
N ALA A 121 -10.65 -3.53 16.41
CA ALA A 121 -11.57 -2.49 16.87
C ALA A 121 -12.91 -2.57 16.14
N GLY A 122 -12.90 -2.73 14.81
CA GLY A 122 -14.09 -2.89 14.01
C GLY A 122 -14.90 -4.15 14.38
N ALA A 123 -14.25 -5.28 14.64
CA ALA A 123 -14.90 -6.50 15.10
C ALA A 123 -15.54 -6.34 16.49
N VAL A 124 -14.84 -5.68 17.43
CA VAL A 124 -15.39 -5.37 18.76
C VAL A 124 -16.63 -4.48 18.64
N ILE A 125 -16.56 -3.41 17.84
CA ILE A 125 -17.70 -2.51 17.61
C ILE A 125 -18.87 -3.26 16.94
N ALA A 126 -18.58 -4.11 15.94
CA ALA A 126 -19.60 -4.90 15.25
C ALA A 126 -20.29 -5.92 16.17
N SER A 127 -19.60 -6.40 17.20
CA SER A 127 -20.17 -7.35 18.18
C SER A 127 -21.14 -6.70 19.18
N GLY A 128 -21.34 -5.39 19.13
CA GLY A 128 -22.21 -4.66 20.05
C GLY A 128 -21.68 -4.57 21.49
N ARG A 129 -20.45 -5.04 21.75
CA ARG A 129 -19.80 -4.84 23.04
C ARG A 129 -19.61 -3.35 23.28
N MET A 130 -20.05 -2.87 24.46
CA MET A 130 -19.96 -1.46 24.81
C MET A 130 -18.51 -0.98 24.67
N SER A 131 -18.31 -0.06 23.73
CA SER A 131 -17.04 0.53 23.38
C SER A 131 -17.23 2.04 23.45
N ALA A 132 -16.35 2.73 24.18
CA ALA A 132 -16.31 4.19 24.16
C ALA A 132 -15.98 4.72 22.75
N THR A 133 -15.33 3.89 21.92
CA THR A 133 -14.92 4.22 20.55
C THR A 133 -16.04 3.93 19.56
N ARG A 134 -16.41 4.92 18.74
CA ARG A 134 -17.35 4.74 17.63
C ARG A 134 -16.59 4.32 16.37
N TYR A 135 -17.30 3.71 15.43
CA TYR A 135 -16.70 3.28 14.16
C TYR A 135 -15.98 4.41 13.38
N PRO A 136 -16.54 5.64 13.29
CA PRO A 136 -15.84 6.76 12.65
C PRO A 136 -14.50 7.10 13.32
N ASP A 137 -14.38 6.93 14.64
CA ASP A 137 -13.13 7.18 15.37
C ASP A 137 -12.07 6.16 14.98
N ALA A 138 -12.46 4.88 14.94
CA ALA A 138 -11.57 3.80 14.47
C ALA A 138 -11.11 4.03 13.02
N VAL A 139 -12.01 4.46 12.13
CA VAL A 139 -11.69 4.79 10.73
C VAL A 139 -10.71 5.95 10.65
N ASN A 140 -10.92 7.04 11.40
CA ASN A 140 -10.03 8.20 11.35
C ASN A 140 -8.68 7.95 12.04
N ALA A 141 -8.64 7.16 13.11
CA ALA A 141 -7.38 6.69 13.70
C ALA A 141 -6.59 5.82 12.70
N PHE A 142 -7.26 4.90 11.99
CA PHE A 142 -6.66 4.11 10.92
C PHE A 142 -6.10 5.01 9.80
N ARG A 143 -6.89 5.98 9.32
CA ARG A 143 -6.47 6.93 8.29
C ARG A 143 -5.24 7.73 8.71
N LEU A 144 -5.23 8.25 9.94
CA LEU A 144 -4.12 9.02 10.50
C LEU A 144 -2.83 8.20 10.52
N ALA A 145 -2.89 7.00 11.11
CA ALA A 145 -1.72 6.15 11.27
C ALA A 145 -1.17 5.67 9.90
N ILE A 146 -2.05 5.33 8.95
CA ILE A 146 -1.62 5.03 7.57
C ILE A 146 -0.99 6.26 6.93
N ALA A 147 -1.61 7.44 7.03
CA ALA A 147 -1.11 8.67 6.43
C ALA A 147 0.28 9.05 6.94
N VAL A 148 0.49 9.04 8.26
CA VAL A 148 1.79 9.31 8.90
C VAL A 148 2.85 8.29 8.47
N THR A 149 2.45 7.05 8.17
CA THR A 149 3.35 6.00 7.71
C THR A 149 3.74 6.15 6.24
N VAL A 150 2.77 6.41 5.35
CA VAL A 150 3.00 6.39 3.89
C VAL A 150 3.42 7.73 3.32
N LEU A 151 3.13 8.87 3.97
CA LEU A 151 3.55 10.18 3.50
C LEU A 151 5.09 10.32 3.42
N PRO A 152 5.87 9.96 4.46
CA PRO A 152 7.33 9.98 4.37
C PRO A 152 7.84 9.11 3.22
N LEU A 153 7.26 7.94 3.02
CA LEU A 153 7.59 7.05 1.90
C LEU A 153 7.29 7.73 0.54
N GLY A 154 6.15 8.39 0.40
CA GLY A 154 5.79 9.12 -0.82
C GLY A 154 6.74 10.28 -1.14
N PHE A 155 7.20 11.04 -0.15
CA PHE A 155 7.98 12.26 -0.36
C PHE A 155 9.51 12.07 -0.31
N LEU A 156 10.01 11.14 0.50
CA LEU A 156 11.44 11.03 0.82
C LEU A 156 12.13 9.86 0.14
N ALA A 157 11.39 8.83 -0.27
CA ALA A 157 11.99 7.56 -0.71
C ALA A 157 12.87 7.67 -1.98
N THR A 158 12.72 8.73 -2.78
CA THR A 158 13.56 8.96 -3.97
C THR A 158 14.68 9.99 -3.77
N ARG A 159 14.80 10.60 -2.59
CA ARG A 159 15.73 11.72 -2.34
C ARG A 159 17.14 11.29 -1.90
N GLY A 160 17.33 10.01 -1.57
CA GLY A 160 18.62 9.47 -1.14
C GLY A 160 19.56 9.13 -2.30
N ARG A 161 20.70 8.51 -1.97
CA ARG A 161 21.55 7.81 -2.95
C ARG A 161 21.27 6.32 -2.86
N ALA A 162 21.27 5.62 -4.01
CA ALA A 162 21.21 4.17 -4.02
C ALA A 162 22.52 3.61 -3.42
N ALA A 163 22.41 2.60 -2.58
CA ALA A 163 23.51 1.85 -2.00
C ALA A 163 23.63 0.50 -2.69
N ASP A 164 24.85 -0.01 -2.84
CA ASP A 164 25.13 -1.33 -3.47
C ASP A 164 24.72 -2.53 -2.60
N THR A 165 23.85 -2.33 -1.61
CA THR A 165 23.36 -3.38 -0.72
C THR A 165 22.22 -4.18 -1.36
N PRO A 166 22.04 -5.46 -0.97
CA PRO A 166 20.89 -6.25 -1.40
C PRO A 166 19.56 -5.53 -1.13
N LEU A 167 18.72 -5.39 -2.15
CA LEU A 167 17.45 -4.68 -2.07
C LEU A 167 16.43 -5.52 -1.31
N ARG A 168 16.24 -5.23 -0.03
CA ARG A 168 15.28 -5.94 0.83
C ARG A 168 13.96 -5.20 0.91
N SER A 169 12.90 -5.75 0.32
CA SER A 169 11.58 -5.09 0.41
C SER A 169 10.82 -5.53 1.68
N PRO A 170 10.33 -4.59 2.52
CA PRO A 170 9.56 -4.93 3.71
C PRO A 170 8.13 -5.38 3.40
N PHE A 171 7.69 -5.21 2.16
CA PHE A 171 6.39 -5.60 1.64
C PHE A 171 6.54 -6.27 0.27
N PRO A 172 5.54 -7.06 -0.16
CA PRO A 172 5.55 -7.65 -1.50
C PRO A 172 5.56 -6.57 -2.59
N VAL A 173 6.47 -6.69 -3.58
CA VAL A 173 6.69 -5.71 -4.66
C VAL A 173 5.64 -5.82 -5.78
N HIS A 174 4.83 -6.89 -5.76
CA HIS A 174 3.85 -7.13 -6.81
C HIS A 174 2.84 -5.99 -6.98
N ILE A 175 2.43 -5.27 -5.92
CA ILE A 175 1.50 -4.14 -6.03
C ILE A 175 2.13 -3.00 -6.82
N GLN A 176 3.40 -2.69 -6.56
CA GLN A 176 4.18 -1.71 -7.31
C GLN A 176 4.35 -2.14 -8.77
N ALA A 177 4.54 -3.43 -9.03
CA ALA A 177 4.65 -3.94 -10.39
C ALA A 177 3.35 -3.85 -11.21
N LEU A 178 2.18 -3.84 -10.56
CA LEU A 178 0.90 -3.72 -11.27
C LEU A 178 0.74 -2.36 -11.95
N ILE A 179 1.06 -1.26 -11.24
CA ILE A 179 0.77 0.11 -11.69
C ILE A 179 2.01 1.02 -11.78
N GLY A 180 3.17 0.56 -11.33
CA GLY A 180 4.42 1.31 -11.24
C GLY A 180 4.63 1.95 -9.86
N THR A 181 5.87 1.87 -9.35
CA THR A 181 6.30 2.49 -8.08
C THR A 181 6.07 4.01 -8.06
N CYS A 182 6.20 4.67 -9.20
CA CYS A 182 5.91 6.10 -9.36
C CYS A 182 4.43 6.41 -9.07
N ALA A 183 3.51 5.62 -9.62
CA ALA A 183 2.08 5.78 -9.39
C ALA A 183 1.71 5.49 -7.93
N VAL A 184 2.28 4.44 -7.33
CA VAL A 184 2.12 4.13 -5.90
C VAL A 184 2.61 5.29 -5.03
N SER A 185 3.77 5.86 -5.34
CA SER A 185 4.32 7.00 -4.59
C SER A 185 3.42 8.23 -4.68
N TRP A 186 2.85 8.50 -5.85
CA TRP A 186 1.85 9.57 -6.02
C TRP A 186 0.58 9.31 -5.22
N LEU A 187 0.07 8.08 -5.23
CA LEU A 187 -1.09 7.69 -4.42
C LEU A 187 -0.81 7.91 -2.93
N PHE A 188 0.37 7.52 -2.43
CA PHE A 188 0.76 7.77 -1.04
C PHE A 188 0.76 9.25 -0.68
N ARG A 189 1.18 10.13 -1.59
CA ARG A 189 1.14 11.59 -1.37
C ARG A 189 -0.30 12.09 -1.32
N LEU A 190 -1.09 11.81 -2.35
CA LEU A 190 -2.44 12.36 -2.48
C LEU A 190 -3.39 11.81 -1.42
N VAL A 191 -3.46 10.48 -1.31
CA VAL A 191 -4.32 9.81 -0.34
C VAL A 191 -3.83 10.05 1.07
N GLY A 192 -2.51 9.98 1.31
CA GLY A 192 -1.93 10.23 2.62
C GLY A 192 -2.24 11.65 3.11
N LEU A 193 -2.09 12.67 2.25
CA LEU A 193 -2.37 14.05 2.64
C LEU A 193 -3.87 14.25 2.90
N ALA A 194 -4.73 13.75 2.02
CA ALA A 194 -6.18 13.83 2.20
C ALA A 194 -6.62 13.15 3.50
N TRP A 195 -6.08 11.96 3.80
CA TRP A 195 -6.40 11.21 5.01
C TRP A 195 -5.86 11.87 6.28
N LEU A 196 -4.67 12.47 6.22
CA LEU A 196 -4.11 13.25 7.31
C LEU A 196 -5.04 14.42 7.66
N VAL A 197 -5.46 15.20 6.65
CA VAL A 197 -6.37 16.34 6.83
C VAL A 197 -7.71 15.88 7.41
N LEU A 198 -8.34 14.86 6.82
CA LEU A 198 -9.62 14.33 7.30
C LEU A 198 -9.55 13.85 8.75
N ALA A 199 -8.48 13.15 9.12
CA ALA A 199 -8.31 12.65 10.48
C ALA A 199 -8.05 13.79 11.48
N ILE A 200 -7.21 14.77 11.12
CA ILE A 200 -6.97 15.96 11.95
C ILE A 200 -8.29 16.70 12.17
N LEU A 201 -9.08 16.95 11.12
CA LEU A 201 -10.37 17.62 11.23
C LEU A 201 -11.35 16.84 12.13
N HIS A 202 -11.36 15.51 12.04
CA HIS A 202 -12.21 14.66 12.89
C HIS A 202 -11.87 14.79 14.38
N PHE A 203 -10.59 14.86 14.72
CA PHE A 203 -10.16 14.92 16.13
C PHE A 203 -10.04 16.35 16.68
N ALA A 204 -9.82 17.35 15.83
CA ALA A 204 -9.66 18.74 16.24
C ALA A 204 -11.00 19.48 16.38
N LEU A 205 -11.99 19.12 15.57
CA LEU A 205 -13.32 19.71 15.69
C LEU A 205 -14.06 19.01 16.83
N PRO A 206 -14.42 19.72 17.92
CA PRO A 206 -15.20 19.13 18.99
C PRO A 206 -16.47 18.55 18.38
N SER A 207 -16.67 17.25 18.56
CA SER A 207 -17.90 16.58 18.15
C SER A 207 -19.01 17.24 18.94
N SER A 208 -19.80 18.11 18.30
CA SER A 208 -20.95 18.72 18.96
C SER A 208 -21.80 17.59 19.55
N PRO A 209 -22.17 17.64 20.85
CA PRO A 209 -22.98 16.60 21.46
C PRO A 209 -24.28 16.49 20.64
N ARG A 210 -24.48 15.31 20.02
CA ARG A 210 -25.76 14.90 19.45
C ARG A 210 -26.41 13.94 20.42
#